data_AF-A0A654TMU9-F1
#
_entry.id   AF-A0A654TMU9-F1
#
_cell.length_a   1.000
_cell.length_b   1.000
_cell.length_c   1.000
_cell.angle_alpha   90.00
_cell.angle_beta   90.00
_cell.angle_gamma   90.00
#
_symmetry.space_group_name_H-M   'P 1'
#
loop_
_entity.id
_entity.type
_entity.pdbx_description
1 polymer ?
#
loop_
_entity_poly.entity_id
_entity_poly.type
_entity_poly.pdbx_seq_one_letter_code
_entity_poly.pdbx_strand_id
1 'polypeptide(L)'
;MGSGSLFAKSSMKKLYSQVTDGDSGLRVAVEALYDAADDDSATGGPDLVRGIFPTAVIIDADGAVDVPESRIAELARAIIESRSGADTFGSDGGEK
;
A
#
# COMPACT_ATOMS: atom_id res chain seq x y z
N MET A 1 9.91 -4.43 -8.86
CA MET A 1 10.75 -3.89 -9.96
C MET A 1 10.03 -2.67 -10.56
N GLY A 2 10.63 -1.95 -11.51
CA GLY A 2 10.04 -0.72 -12.08
C GLY A 2 10.58 0.57 -11.45
N SER A 3 10.12 1.72 -11.95
CA SER A 3 10.55 3.06 -11.54
C SER A 3 10.31 3.32 -10.05
N GLY A 4 9.15 2.94 -9.51
CA GLY A 4 8.81 3.09 -8.08
C GLY A 4 9.49 2.08 -7.13
N SER A 5 10.33 1.17 -7.63
CA SER A 5 10.81 0.04 -6.82
C SER A 5 11.73 0.43 -5.65
N LEU A 6 12.44 1.55 -5.74
CA LEU A 6 13.29 2.04 -4.66
C LEU A 6 12.46 2.56 -3.47
N PHE A 7 11.36 3.26 -3.77
CA PHE A 7 10.41 3.76 -2.78
C PHE A 7 9.68 2.59 -2.10
N ALA A 8 9.11 1.66 -2.89
CA ALA A 8 8.46 0.46 -2.36
C ALA A 8 9.37 -0.37 -1.45
N LYS A 9 10.64 -0.58 -1.85
CA LYS A 9 11.61 -1.32 -1.02
C LYS A 9 11.94 -0.59 0.29
N SER A 10 12.06 0.73 0.24
CA SER A 10 12.34 1.55 1.42
C SER A 10 11.15 1.57 2.40
N SER A 11 9.93 1.61 1.88
CA SER A 11 8.69 1.44 2.65
C SER A 11 8.62 0.06 3.31
N MET A 12 8.74 -1.02 2.53
CA MET A 12 8.75 -2.39 3.06
C MET A 12 9.83 -2.60 4.13
N LYS A 13 11.01 -1.97 4.00
CA LYS A 13 12.06 -2.07 5.02
C LYS A 13 11.59 -1.65 6.42
N LYS A 14 10.62 -0.75 6.52
CA LYS A 14 10.04 -0.28 7.79
C LYS A 14 8.80 -1.06 8.19
N LEU A 15 8.02 -1.54 7.22
CA LEU A 15 6.74 -2.20 7.46
C LEU A 15 6.86 -3.71 7.63
N TYR A 16 7.95 -4.34 7.16
CA TYR A 16 8.04 -5.80 7.08
C TYR A 16 7.93 -6.52 8.43
N SER A 17 8.32 -5.88 9.53
CA SER A 17 8.15 -6.45 10.88
C SER A 17 6.68 -6.62 11.30
N GLN A 18 5.75 -5.97 10.58
CA GLN A 18 4.30 -6.07 10.82
C GLN A 18 3.65 -7.24 10.08
N VAL A 19 4.39 -7.94 9.22
CA VAL A 19 3.88 -9.08 8.46
C VAL A 19 3.92 -10.34 9.33
N THR A 20 2.74 -10.82 9.73
CA THR A 20 2.57 -12.03 10.55
C THR A 20 1.82 -13.15 9.83
N ASP A 21 1.11 -12.82 8.76
CA ASP A 21 0.25 -13.71 7.97
C ASP A 21 0.04 -13.16 6.55
N GLY A 22 -0.76 -13.85 5.74
CA GLY A 22 -1.04 -13.44 4.36
C GLY A 22 -1.78 -12.10 4.24
N ASP A 23 -2.63 -11.76 5.20
CA ASP A 23 -3.43 -10.53 5.15
C ASP A 23 -2.61 -9.29 5.53
N SER A 24 -1.82 -9.40 6.60
CA SER A 24 -0.81 -8.39 6.98
C SER A 24 0.26 -8.23 5.89
N GLY A 25 0.68 -9.33 5.25
CA GLY A 25 1.56 -9.30 4.08
C GLY A 25 0.96 -8.55 2.91
N LEU A 26 -0.30 -8.84 2.56
CA LEU A 26 -1.05 -8.14 1.52
C LEU A 26 -1.17 -6.64 1.84
N ARG A 27 -1.49 -6.28 3.08
CA ARG A 27 -1.56 -4.88 3.52
C ARG A 27 -0.24 -4.15 3.30
N VAL A 28 0.88 -4.73 3.74
CA VAL A 28 2.22 -4.13 3.55
C VAL A 28 2.58 -4.01 2.08
N ALA A 29 2.22 -4.98 1.24
CA ALA A 29 2.44 -4.91 -0.19
C ALA A 29 1.65 -3.77 -0.85
N VAL A 30 0.36 -3.61 -0.50
CA VAL A 30 -0.47 -2.51 -1.00
C VAL A 30 0.05 -1.15 -0.52
N GLU A 31 0.47 -1.04 0.75
CA GLU A 31 1.03 0.19 1.30
C GLU A 31 2.38 0.57 0.64
N ALA A 32 3.23 -0.42 0.35
CA ALA A 32 4.46 -0.15 -0.38
C ALA A 32 4.23 0.33 -1.82
N LEU A 33 3.16 -0.14 -2.48
CA LEU A 33 2.75 0.36 -3.79
C LEU A 33 2.14 1.77 -3.71
N TYR A 34 1.44 2.07 -2.62
CA TYR A 34 0.96 3.42 -2.32
C TYR A 34 2.12 4.40 -2.18
N ASP A 35 3.11 4.10 -1.32
CA ASP A 35 4.29 4.95 -1.13
C ASP A 35 5.09 5.08 -2.45
N ALA A 36 5.15 4.04 -3.27
CA ALA A 36 5.79 4.12 -4.58
C ALA A 36 5.06 5.06 -5.54
N ALA A 37 3.72 5.10 -5.52
CA ALA A 37 2.93 6.02 -6.34
C ALA A 37 3.03 7.47 -5.87
N ASP A 38 3.28 7.69 -4.57
CA ASP A 38 3.42 9.02 -3.98
C ASP A 38 4.71 9.71 -4.46
N ASP A 39 5.81 8.94 -4.57
CA ASP A 39 7.13 9.47 -4.93
C ASP A 39 7.53 9.25 -6.42
N ASP A 40 6.79 8.43 -7.18
CA ASP A 40 7.07 8.17 -8.60
C ASP A 40 5.82 8.34 -9.47
N SER A 41 5.80 9.41 -10.28
CA SER A 41 4.70 9.73 -11.21
C SER A 41 4.39 8.64 -12.26
N ALA A 42 5.32 7.72 -12.53
CA ALA A 42 5.09 6.59 -13.42
C ALA A 42 4.45 5.37 -12.73
N THR A 43 4.27 5.43 -11.41
CA THR A 43 3.61 4.40 -10.61
C THR A 43 2.17 4.83 -10.28
N GLY A 44 1.20 4.04 -10.71
CA GLY A 44 -0.22 4.34 -10.48
C GLY A 44 -0.65 4.01 -9.05
N GLY A 45 -1.14 5.02 -8.31
CA GLY A 45 -1.78 4.82 -7.01
C GLY A 45 -3.24 4.35 -7.12
N PRO A 46 -3.89 4.03 -5.99
CA PRO A 46 -5.31 3.70 -5.96
C PRO A 46 -6.19 4.86 -6.49
N ASP A 47 -7.01 4.60 -7.51
CA ASP A 47 -7.97 5.56 -8.05
C ASP A 47 -9.35 5.33 -7.44
N LEU A 48 -9.70 6.14 -6.42
CA LEU A 48 -10.98 6.04 -5.72
C LEU A 48 -12.17 6.52 -6.57
N VAL A 49 -11.94 7.33 -7.60
CA VAL A 49 -13.01 7.87 -8.46
C VAL A 49 -13.45 6.82 -9.47
N ARG A 50 -12.48 6.12 -10.07
CA ARG A 50 -12.74 5.03 -11.03
C ARG A 50 -12.88 3.67 -10.37
N GLY A 51 -12.50 3.55 -9.09
CA GLY A 51 -12.46 2.29 -8.37
C GLY A 51 -11.42 1.34 -8.92
N ILE A 52 -10.23 1.84 -9.29
CA ILE A 52 -9.14 1.02 -9.85
C ILE A 52 -8.05 0.87 -8.79
N PHE A 53 -7.70 -0.38 -8.49
CA PHE A 53 -6.74 -0.74 -7.44
C PHE A 53 -5.61 -1.62 -8.00
N PRO A 54 -4.50 -1.77 -7.27
CA PRO A 54 -3.50 -2.78 -7.60
C PRO A 54 -4.11 -4.19 -7.67
N THR A 55 -3.53 -5.07 -8.47
CA THR A 55 -3.87 -6.50 -8.48
C THR A 55 -2.87 -7.29 -7.64
N ALA A 56 -3.30 -8.35 -6.97
CA ALA A 56 -2.42 -9.19 -6.16
C ALA A 56 -2.78 -10.68 -6.26
N VAL A 57 -1.78 -11.52 -6.05
CA VAL A 57 -1.91 -12.98 -5.96
C VAL A 57 -1.31 -13.41 -4.63
N ILE A 58 -2.01 -14.26 -3.89
CA ILE A 58 -1.47 -14.96 -2.71
C ILE A 58 -1.14 -16.38 -3.12
N ILE A 59 0.01 -16.87 -2.68
CA ILE A 59 0.49 -18.23 -2.94
C ILE A 59 0.84 -18.88 -1.61
N ASP A 60 0.17 -19.97 -1.27
CA ASP A 60 0.44 -20.78 -0.09
C ASP A 60 0.52 -22.27 -0.46
N ALA A 61 0.35 -23.16 0.52
CA ALA A 61 0.43 -24.62 0.32
C ALA A 61 -0.72 -25.16 -0.56
N ASP A 62 -1.85 -24.48 -0.62
CA ASP A 62 -3.03 -24.89 -1.40
C ASP A 62 -2.99 -24.36 -2.84
N GLY A 63 -2.08 -23.43 -3.15
CA GLY A 63 -1.78 -22.96 -4.49
C GLY A 63 -1.80 -21.44 -4.62
N ALA A 64 -1.92 -20.97 -5.86
CA ALA A 64 -2.00 -19.55 -6.20
C ALA A 64 -3.46 -19.12 -6.39
N VAL A 65 -3.86 -18.04 -5.73
CA VAL A 65 -5.21 -17.49 -5.81
C VAL A 65 -5.14 -15.98 -6.03
N ASP A 66 -5.91 -15.49 -7.00
CA ASP A 66 -6.11 -14.05 -7.20
C ASP A 66 -6.83 -13.45 -5.99
N VAL A 67 -6.29 -12.37 -5.45
CA VAL A 67 -6.93 -11.66 -4.34
C VAL A 67 -8.14 -10.90 -4.88
N PRO A 68 -9.32 -11.03 -4.25
CA PRO A 68 -10.50 -10.29 -4.69
C PRO A 68 -10.26 -8.78 -4.56
N GLU A 69 -10.61 -8.04 -5.62
CA GLU A 69 -10.45 -6.58 -5.68
C GLU A 69 -11.08 -5.87 -4.48
N SER A 70 -12.22 -6.37 -3.97
CA SER A 70 -12.88 -5.82 -2.79
C SER A 70 -11.96 -5.75 -1.57
N ARG A 71 -11.13 -6.79 -1.36
CA ARG A 71 -10.18 -6.82 -0.24
C ARG A 71 -9.08 -5.79 -0.42
N ILE A 72 -8.55 -5.68 -1.63
CA ILE A 72 -7.50 -4.69 -1.95
C ILE A 72 -8.05 -3.27 -1.81
N ALA A 73 -9.29 -3.04 -2.26
CA ALA A 73 -9.97 -1.76 -2.18
C ALA A 73 -10.24 -1.33 -0.73
N GLU A 74 -10.59 -2.26 0.16
CA GLU A 74 -10.70 -1.99 1.60
C GLU A 74 -9.35 -1.57 2.19
N LEU A 75 -8.28 -2.31 1.90
CA LEU A 75 -6.94 -2.02 2.40
C LEU A 75 -6.42 -0.67 1.90
N ALA A 76 -6.58 -0.38 0.60
CA ALA A 76 -6.18 0.89 0.01
C ALA A 76 -6.89 2.08 0.66
N ARG A 77 -8.21 1.98 0.91
CA ARG A 77 -8.95 3.04 1.61
C ARG A 77 -8.46 3.23 3.05
N ALA A 78 -8.22 2.13 3.77
CA ALA A 78 -7.70 2.19 5.14
C ALA A 78 -6.31 2.83 5.22
N ILE A 79 -5.45 2.62 4.22
CA ILE A 79 -4.13 3.27 4.11
C ILE A 79 -4.30 4.77 3.88
N ILE A 80 -5.14 5.16 2.92
CA ILE A 80 -5.41 6.57 2.60
C ILE A 80 -5.98 7.31 3.82
N GLU A 81 -6.94 6.71 4.52
CA GLU A 81 -7.50 7.27 5.75
C GLU A 81 -6.44 7.42 6.85
N SER A 82 -5.59 6.40 7.03
CA SER A 82 -4.48 6.46 8.00
C SER A 82 -3.48 7.56 7.68
N ARG A 83 -3.16 7.79 6.40
CA ARG A 83 -2.22 8.84 5.97
C ARG A 83 -2.81 10.23 6.12
N SER A 84 -4.08 10.40 5.75
CA SER A 84 -4.82 11.65 5.95
C SER A 84 -4.89 12.06 7.43
N GLY A 85 -5.10 11.07 8.31
CA GLY A 85 -5.03 11.28 9.76
C GLY A 85 -3.64 11.69 10.22
N ALA A 86 -2.59 10.97 9.80
CA ALA A 86 -1.21 11.25 10.18
C ALA A 86 -0.77 12.68 9.78
N ASP A 87 -1.10 13.12 8.56
CA ASP A 87 -0.79 14.48 8.09
C ASP A 87 -1.48 15.55 8.93
N THR A 88 -2.73 15.29 9.35
CA THR A 88 -3.46 16.21 10.24
C THR A 88 -2.79 16.34 11.61
N PHE A 89 -2.08 15.32 12.09
CA PHE A 89 -1.41 15.33 13.39
C PHE A 89 0.06 15.77 13.33
N GLY A 90 0.73 15.63 12.18
CA GLY A 90 2.07 16.18 11.96
C GLY A 90 2.05 17.70 12.06
N SER A 91 2.88 18.29 12.94
CA SER A 91 3.22 19.71 12.85
C SER A 91 4.57 19.80 12.16
N ASP A 92 4.67 20.57 11.09
CA ASP A 92 5.96 20.82 10.45
C ASP A 92 6.74 21.80 11.33
N GLY A 93 7.37 21.27 12.39
CA GLY A 93 8.13 22.08 13.35
C GLY A 93 7.33 23.11 14.17
N GLY A 94 5.99 23.09 14.16
CA GLY A 94 5.14 23.95 14.99
C GLY A 94 4.27 24.96 14.23
N GLU A 95 4.35 24.99 12.91
CA GLU A 95 3.33 25.63 12.07
C GLU A 95 2.45 24.55 11.42
N LYS A 96 1.14 24.79 11.44
CA LYS A 96 0.12 24.06 10.69
C LYS A 96 -0.63 25.05 9.82
#